data_AF-A0A7V9ESH2-F1
#
_entry.id   AF-A0A7V9ESH2-F1
#
_cell.length_a   1.000
_cell.length_b   1.000
_cell.length_c   1.000
_cell.angle_alpha   90.00
_cell.angle_beta   90.00
_cell.angle_gamma   90.00
#
_symmetry.space_group_name_H-M   'P 1'
#
loop_
_entity.id
_entity.type
_entity.pdbx_description
1 polymer ?
#
loop_
_entity_poly.entity_id
_entity_poly.type
_entity_poly.pdbx_seq_one_letter_code
_entity_poly.pdbx_strand_id
1 'polypeptide(L)' 'MSTVTEIERAIEALPKEEFEKLAAWFVEKREQSVDAAFEEAIRAGAFDAMAERALNEHAAGMSRPLDEFLDRS' A
#
# COMPACT_ATOMS: atom_id res chain seq x y z
N MET A 1 0.81 0.31 -29.73
CA MET A 1 0.62 -0.10 -28.32
C MET A 1 0.85 -1.58 -28.26
N SER A 2 1.75 -2.04 -27.40
CA SER A 2 1.84 -3.47 -27.11
C SER A 2 0.74 -3.85 -26.11
N THR A 3 0.17 -5.04 -26.26
CA THR A 3 -0.81 -5.56 -25.31
C THR A 3 -0.13 -6.04 -24.03
N VAL A 4 -0.87 -6.16 -22.93
CA VAL A 4 -0.33 -6.73 -21.67
C VAL A 4 0.28 -8.12 -21.91
N THR A 5 -0.40 -8.94 -22.72
CA THR A 5 0.07 -10.29 -23.09
C THR A 5 1.39 -10.27 -23.87
N GLU A 6 1.62 -9.26 -24.71
CA GLU A 6 2.91 -9.12 -25.41
C GLU A 6 4.04 -8.73 -24.46
N ILE A 7 3.74 -7.90 -23.46
CA ILE A 7 4.70 -7.52 -22.41
C ILE A 7 5.04 -8.72 -21.54
N GLU A 8 4.05 -9.51 -21.11
CA GLU A 8 4.26 -10.74 -20.33
C GLU A 8 5.21 -11.71 -21.05
N ARG A 9 4.96 -11.97 -22.34
CA ARG A 9 5.84 -12.83 -23.16
C ARG A 9 7.25 -12.27 -23.29
N ALA A 10 7.39 -10.94 -23.41
CA ALA A 10 8.71 -10.31 -23.46
C ALA A 10 9.46 -10.46 -22.13
N ILE A 11 8.76 -10.38 -21.00
CA ILE A 11 9.31 -10.58 -19.66
C ILE A 11 9.77 -12.02 -19.47
N GLU A 12 8.96 -13.00 -19.89
CA GLU A 12 9.32 -14.43 -19.83
C GLU A 12 10.59 -14.76 -20.64
N ALA A 13 10.84 -14.01 -21.71
CA ALA A 13 12.02 -14.18 -22.55
C ALA A 13 13.29 -13.47 -22.02
N LEU A 14 13.21 -12.72 -20.91
CA LEU A 14 14.35 -11.97 -20.40
C LEU A 14 15.42 -12.91 -19.80
N PRO A 15 16.71 -12.60 -20.02
CA PRO A 15 17.77 -13.17 -19.21
C PRO A 15 17.55 -12.84 -17.73
N LYS A 16 17.95 -13.76 -16.84
CA LYS A 16 17.74 -13.62 -15.40
C LYS A 16 18.16 -12.25 -14.85
N GLU A 17 19.32 -11.74 -15.24
CA GLU A 17 19.81 -10.45 -14.74
C GLU A 17 18.90 -9.27 -15.14
N GLU A 18 18.39 -9.27 -16.37
CA GLU A 18 17.47 -8.23 -16.86
C GLU A 18 16.08 -8.38 -16.24
N PHE A 19 15.65 -9.62 -15.98
CA PHE A 19 14.42 -9.88 -15.22
C PHE A 19 14.50 -9.31 -13.79
N GLU A 20 15.60 -9.53 -13.07
CA GLU A 20 15.79 -9.00 -11.71
C GLU A 20 15.83 -7.45 -11.71
N LYS A 21 16.49 -6.83 -12.69
CA LYS A 21 16.48 -5.36 -12.86
C LYS A 21 15.07 -4.83 -13.12
N LEU A 22 14.32 -5.49 -13.99
CA LEU A 22 12.92 -5.12 -14.28
C LEU A 22 12.05 -5.28 -13.03
N ALA A 23 12.21 -6.36 -12.28
CA ALA A 23 11.45 -6.62 -11.07
C ALA A 23 11.67 -5.52 -10.01
N ALA A 24 12.94 -5.15 -9.77
CA ALA A 24 13.30 -4.07 -8.86
C ALA A 24 12.67 -2.73 -9.28
N TRP A 25 12.79 -2.36 -10.56
CA TRP A 25 12.18 -1.15 -11.09
C TRP A 25 10.64 -1.15 -10.97
N PHE A 26 10.01 -2.30 -11.22
CA PHE A 26 8.55 -2.42 -11.17
C PHE A 26 8.01 -2.26 -9.73
N VAL A 27 8.73 -2.78 -8.74
CA VAL A 27 8.41 -2.56 -7.32
C VAL A 27 8.46 -1.07 -6.99
N GLU A 28 9.55 -0.38 -7.33
CA GLU A 28 9.68 1.06 -7.08
C GLU A 28 8.57 1.87 -7.77
N LYS A 29 8.22 1.50 -9.00
CA LYS A 29 7.11 2.15 -9.74
C LYS A 29 5.75 1.91 -9.10
N ARG A 30 5.51 0.71 -8.57
CA ARG A 30 4.29 0.38 -7.85
C ARG A 30 4.20 1.16 -6.55
N GLU A 31 5.29 1.25 -5.79
CA GLU A 31 5.36 2.05 -4.56
C GLU A 31 5.00 3.51 -4.84
N GLN A 32 5.63 4.13 -5.85
CA GLN A 32 5.30 5.51 -6.27
C GLN A 32 3.82 5.69 -6.64
N SER A 33 3.22 4.70 -7.31
CA SER A 33 1.81 4.75 -7.69
C SER A 33 0.88 4.56 -6.50
N VAL A 34 1.26 3.72 -5.54
CA VAL A 34 0.49 3.49 -4.32
C VAL A 34 0.50 4.74 -3.46
N ASP A 35 1.65 5.38 -3.29
CA ASP A 35 1.75 6.64 -2.54
C ASP A 35 0.85 7.72 -3.14
N ALA A 36 0.91 7.92 -4.46
CA ALA A 36 0.08 8.91 -5.14
C ALA A 36 -1.43 8.62 -4.99
N ALA A 37 -1.84 7.36 -5.15
CA ALA A 37 -3.23 6.95 -4.98
C ALA A 37 -3.71 7.09 -3.52
N PHE A 38 -2.82 6.80 -2.56
CA PHE A 38 -3.12 6.93 -1.14
C PHE A 38 -3.27 8.40 -0.74
N GLU A 39 -2.39 9.28 -1.23
CA GLU A 39 -2.53 10.73 -1.04
C GLU A 39 -3.84 11.27 -1.63
N GLU A 40 -4.22 10.83 -2.83
CA GLU A 40 -5.49 11.24 -3.45
C GLU A 40 -6.68 10.76 -2.61
N ALA A 41 -6.66 9.52 -2.13
CA ALA A 41 -7.70 8.98 -1.27
C ALA A 41 -7.83 9.74 0.06
N ILE A 42 -6.70 10.14 0.66
CA ILE A 42 -6.69 11.03 1.84
C ILE A 42 -7.36 12.36 1.50
N ARG A 43 -6.96 13.01 0.40
CA ARG A 43 -7.53 14.30 0.00
C ARG A 43 -9.02 14.21 -0.37
N ALA A 44 -9.46 13.06 -0.85
CA ALA A 44 -10.86 12.78 -1.15
C ALA A 44 -11.71 12.46 0.10
N GLY A 45 -11.11 12.41 1.30
CA GLY A 45 -11.80 12.09 2.54
C GLY A 45 -12.19 10.62 2.67
N ALA A 46 -11.55 9.72 1.90
CA ALA A 46 -11.91 8.29 1.87
C ALA A 46 -11.76 7.60 3.24
N PHE A 47 -10.97 8.18 4.14
CA PHE A 47 -10.71 7.65 5.47
C PHE A 47 -11.44 8.41 6.60
N ASP A 48 -12.16 9.48 6.30
CA ASP A 48 -12.75 10.37 7.31
C ASP A 48 -13.75 9.62 8.20
N ALA A 49 -14.62 8.81 7.60
CA ALA A 49 -15.59 7.99 8.34
C ALA A 49 -14.91 6.96 9.26
N MET A 50 -13.74 6.44 8.87
CA MET A 50 -12.96 5.52 9.71
C MET A 50 -12.31 6.27 10.88
N ALA A 51 -11.81 7.48 10.63
CA ALA A 51 -11.23 8.34 11.67
C ALA A 51 -12.27 8.77 12.69
N GLU A 52 -13.45 9.22 12.25
CA GLU A 52 -14.56 9.59 13.14
C GLU A 52 -14.99 8.42 14.03
N ARG A 53 -15.13 7.22 13.45
CA ARG A 53 -15.45 6.01 14.22
C ARG A 53 -14.37 5.72 15.27
N ALA A 54 -13.10 5.77 14.89
CA ALA A 54 -11.99 5.49 15.80
C ALA A 54 -11.95 6.51 16.96
N LEU A 55 -12.20 7.79 16.69
CA LEU A 55 -12.28 8.83 17.71
C LEU A 55 -13.47 8.61 18.67
N ASN A 56 -14.63 8.24 18.15
CA ASN A 56 -15.80 7.93 18.96
C ASN A 56 -15.58 6.70 19.86
N GLU A 57 -14.97 5.64 19.33
CA GLU A 57 -14.61 4.45 20.09
C GLU A 57 -13.57 4.77 21.19
N HIS A 58 -12.56 5.58 20.87
CA HIS A 58 -11.58 6.05 21.85
C HIS A 58 -12.25 6.86 22.97
N ALA A 59 -13.12 7.80 22.62
CA ALA A 59 -13.87 8.60 23.59
C ALA A 59 -14.82 7.76 24.46
N ALA A 60 -15.34 6.65 23.92
CA ALA A 60 -16.15 5.67 24.64
C ALA A 60 -15.32 4.73 25.55
N GLY A 61 -13.99 4.88 25.61
CA GLY A 61 -13.11 4.04 26.40
C GLY A 61 -12.85 2.65 25.80
N MET A 62 -13.15 2.47 24.51
CA MET A 62 -12.97 1.20 23.78
C MET A 62 -11.53 1.00 23.27
N SER A 63 -10.60 1.82 23.71
CA SER A 63 -9.17 1.73 23.42
C SER A 63 -8.38 1.60 24.72
N ARG A 64 -7.21 0.97 24.65
CA ARG A 64 -6.24 0.96 25.74
C ARG A 64 -4.89 1.52 25.25
N PRO A 65 -4.10 2.12 26.14
CA PRO A 65 -2.72 2.49 25.84
C PRO A 65 -1.90 1.30 25.32
N LEU A 66 -0.98 1.57 24.39
CA LEU A 66 -0.18 0.52 23.74
C LEU A 66 0.82 -0.11 24.71
N ASP A 67 1.44 0.70 25.56
CA ASP A 67 2.29 0.28 26.68
C ASP A 67 1.55 -0.68 27.62
N GLU A 68 0.30 -0.36 28.00
CA GLU A 68 -0.52 -1.26 28.81
C GLU A 68 -0.80 -2.61 28.11
N PHE A 69 -0.93 -2.61 26.79
CA PHE A 69 -1.10 -3.83 26.02
C PHE A 69 0.19 -4.67 25.98
N LEU A 70 1.34 -4.04 25.74
CA LEU A 70 2.63 -4.70 25.60
C LEU A 70 3.19 -5.20 26.93
N ASP A 71 2.92 -4.52 28.04
CA ASP A 71 3.36 -4.96 29.37
C ASP A 71 2.58 -6.18 29.89
N ARG A 72 1.48 -6.56 29.23
CA ARG A 72 0.66 -7.74 29.54
C ARG A 72 0.99 -8.98 28.70
N SER A 73 1.99 -8.90 27.80
CA SER A 73 2.48 -10.02 26.97
C SER A 73 3.81 -10.58 27.48
#